data_AF-A0A835BVV2-F1
#
_entry.id   AF-A0A835BVV2-F1
#
_cell.length_a   1.000
_cell.length_b   1.000
_cell.length_c   1.000
_cell.angle_alpha   90.00
_cell.angle_beta   90.00
_cell.angle_gamma   90.00
#
_symmetry.space_group_name_H-M   'P 1'
#
loop_
_entity.id
_entity.type
_entity.pdbx_description
1 polymer ?
#
loop_
_entity_poly.entity_id
_entity_poly.type
_entity_poly.pdbx_seq_one_letter_code
_entity_poly.pdbx_strand_id
1 'polypeptide(L)'
;MQEWREVADRVRNTLLPIAVGTRTSHFLALVKAANLKLSTHLNFSRVILRGDTDPEIIYAAIPRLPPQDPDAINLIKLACYEYDRFRAEHAMAGRMFVLYGMCLGIPDGDPRWQTWECHHATAVRNADVALLGLRSAAARLQALLDAYDTAMSFPSGSPARIAWIKEAQSLTRSALHGVTTAAVMVRLMCRAVLRQYIAVCMLLGR
;
A
#
# COMPACT_ATOMS: atom_id res chain seq x y z
N MET A 1 -17.85 35.36 -1.14
CA MET A 1 -18.60 34.37 -1.94
C MET A 1 -17.71 33.59 -2.92
N GLN A 2 -16.68 34.22 -3.51
CA GLN A 2 -15.77 33.62 -4.49
C GLN A 2 -14.79 32.60 -3.87
N GLU A 3 -14.20 32.92 -2.71
CA GLU A 3 -13.23 32.05 -2.00
C GLU A 3 -13.79 30.67 -1.62
N TRP A 4 -15.08 30.60 -1.23
CA TRP A 4 -15.70 29.32 -0.85
C TRP A 4 -15.96 28.39 -2.04
N ARG A 5 -16.22 28.95 -3.22
CA ARG A 5 -16.35 28.16 -4.46
C ARG A 5 -14.99 27.58 -4.86
N GLU A 6 -13.92 28.34 -4.68
CA GLU A 6 -12.56 27.85 -4.94
C GLU A 6 -12.16 26.70 -4.00
N VAL A 7 -12.54 26.76 -2.72
CA VAL A 7 -12.35 25.66 -1.75
C VAL A 7 -13.13 24.42 -2.17
N ALA A 8 -14.41 24.59 -2.52
CA ALA A 8 -15.27 23.52 -3.00
C ALA A 8 -14.73 22.84 -4.28
N ASP A 9 -14.25 23.64 -5.23
CA ASP A 9 -13.59 23.15 -6.44
C ASP A 9 -12.30 22.40 -6.12
N ARG A 10 -11.47 22.92 -5.22
CA ARG A 10 -10.23 22.24 -4.81
C ARG A 10 -10.50 20.89 -4.15
N VAL A 11 -11.52 20.79 -3.29
CA VAL A 11 -11.94 19.52 -2.68
C VAL A 11 -12.36 18.53 -3.77
N ARG A 12 -13.24 18.93 -4.70
CA ARG A 12 -13.69 18.06 -5.81
C ARG A 12 -12.52 17.60 -6.68
N ASN A 13 -11.64 18.53 -7.07
CA ASN A 13 -10.47 18.26 -7.92
C ASN A 13 -9.43 17.38 -7.22
N THR A 14 -9.41 17.34 -5.89
CA THR A 14 -8.52 16.44 -5.12
C THR A 14 -9.14 15.05 -4.94
N LEU A 15 -10.43 14.97 -4.62
CA LEU A 15 -11.09 13.70 -4.34
C LEU A 15 -11.32 12.87 -5.61
N LEU A 16 -11.68 13.50 -6.74
CA LEU A 16 -12.04 12.78 -7.96
C LEU A 16 -10.89 11.89 -8.50
N PRO A 17 -9.64 12.37 -8.66
CA PRO A 17 -8.53 11.52 -9.10
C PRO A 17 -8.24 10.33 -8.18
N ILE A 18 -8.48 10.48 -6.87
CA ILE A 18 -8.34 9.40 -5.89
C ILE A 18 -9.50 8.41 -6.03
N ALA A 19 -10.73 8.91 -6.20
CA ALA A 19 -11.94 8.12 -6.37
C ALA A 19 -11.90 7.22 -7.61
N VAL A 20 -11.49 7.76 -8.75
CA VAL A 20 -11.37 7.02 -10.02
C VAL A 20 -10.06 6.21 -10.12
N GLY A 21 -9.18 6.33 -9.13
CA GLY A 21 -7.96 5.55 -9.01
C GLY A 21 -6.81 6.02 -9.90
N THR A 22 -6.94 7.13 -10.62
CA THR A 22 -5.84 7.71 -11.42
C THR A 22 -4.68 8.11 -10.51
N ARG A 23 -4.97 8.70 -9.34
CA ARG A 23 -3.96 9.09 -8.35
C ARG A 23 -3.28 7.89 -7.66
N THR A 24 -3.96 6.75 -7.58
CA THR A 24 -3.47 5.53 -6.92
C THR A 24 -2.87 4.51 -7.90
N SER A 25 -2.90 4.79 -9.21
CA SER A 25 -2.50 3.86 -10.27
C SER A 25 -1.03 3.45 -10.17
N HIS A 26 -0.13 4.42 -9.98
CA HIS A 26 1.30 4.18 -9.83
C HIS A 26 1.59 3.33 -8.58
N PHE A 27 0.96 3.66 -7.45
CA PHE A 27 1.02 2.86 -6.23
C PHE A 27 0.63 1.39 -6.48
N LEU A 28 -0.51 1.16 -7.14
CA LEU A 28 -0.98 -0.20 -7.44
C LEU A 28 -0.02 -0.95 -8.38
N ALA A 29 0.63 -0.25 -9.32
CA ALA A 29 1.65 -0.83 -10.18
C ALA A 29 2.89 -1.27 -9.37
N LEU A 30 3.38 -0.43 -8.47
CA LEU A 30 4.51 -0.74 -7.58
C LEU A 30 4.21 -1.96 -6.70
N VAL A 31 3.02 -2.01 -6.10
CA VAL A 31 2.60 -3.16 -5.28
C VAL A 31 2.44 -4.44 -6.11
N LYS A 32 1.95 -4.34 -7.35
CA LYS A 32 1.87 -5.50 -8.26
C LYS A 32 3.27 -6.03 -8.60
N ALA A 33 4.21 -5.14 -8.91
CA ALA A 33 5.60 -5.51 -9.18
C ALA A 33 6.26 -6.16 -7.95
N ALA A 34 6.08 -5.59 -6.76
CA ALA A 34 6.59 -6.16 -5.51
C ALA A 34 6.04 -7.56 -5.25
N ASN A 35 4.72 -7.76 -5.44
CA ASN A 35 4.09 -9.08 -5.32
C ASN A 35 4.68 -10.11 -6.29
N LEU A 36 4.96 -9.73 -7.53
CA LEU A 36 5.57 -10.62 -8.51
C LEU A 36 6.96 -11.06 -8.05
N LYS A 37 7.80 -10.12 -7.60
CA LYS A 37 9.15 -10.44 -7.10
C LYS A 37 9.14 -11.34 -5.87
N LEU A 38 8.27 -11.05 -4.90
CA LEU A 38 8.07 -11.88 -3.71
C LEU A 38 7.58 -13.30 -4.05
N SER A 39 6.69 -13.42 -5.04
CA SER A 39 6.18 -14.71 -5.50
C SER A 39 7.26 -15.54 -6.20
N THR A 40 8.07 -14.91 -7.04
CA THR A 40 9.25 -15.54 -7.67
C THR A 40 10.22 -16.03 -6.60
N HIS A 41 10.48 -15.20 -5.58
CA HIS A 41 11.33 -15.55 -4.47
C HIS A 41 10.83 -16.79 -3.68
N LEU A 42 9.52 -16.87 -3.41
CA LEU A 42 8.91 -18.05 -2.78
C LEU A 42 9.11 -19.32 -3.61
N ASN A 43 9.02 -19.22 -4.93
CA ASN A 43 9.22 -20.37 -5.81
C ASN A 43 10.66 -20.87 -5.76
N PHE A 44 11.65 -19.98 -5.84
CA PHE A 44 13.06 -20.38 -5.71
C PHE A 44 13.37 -21.01 -4.35
N SER A 45 12.87 -20.41 -3.27
CA SER A 45 13.03 -20.95 -1.91
C SER A 45 12.50 -22.39 -1.81
N ARG A 46 11.38 -22.71 -2.50
CA ARG A 46 10.82 -24.07 -2.53
C ARG A 46 11.73 -25.05 -3.26
N VAL A 47 12.34 -24.65 -4.38
CA VAL A 47 13.24 -25.53 -5.14
C VAL A 47 14.49 -25.85 -4.32
N ILE A 48 15.10 -24.85 -3.67
CA ILE A 48 16.26 -25.05 -2.79
C ILE A 48 15.92 -26.05 -1.67
N LEU A 49 14.76 -25.90 -1.04
CA LEU A 49 14.33 -26.78 0.06
C LEU A 49 14.01 -28.21 -0.36
N ARG A 50 13.74 -28.48 -1.64
CA ARG A 50 13.53 -29.84 -2.16
C ARG A 50 14.83 -30.57 -2.47
N GLY A 51 15.94 -29.85 -2.63
CA GLY A 51 17.21 -30.41 -3.06
C GLY A 51 17.25 -30.78 -4.56
N ASP A 52 16.27 -30.30 -5.34
CA ASP A 52 16.11 -30.64 -6.76
C ASP A 52 17.17 -29.99 -7.67
N THR A 53 18.00 -29.07 -7.13
CA THR A 53 19.07 -28.40 -7.86
C THR A 53 20.12 -27.90 -6.87
N ASP A 54 21.37 -27.78 -7.31
CA ASP A 54 22.44 -27.22 -6.48
C ASP A 54 22.02 -25.83 -5.96
N PRO A 55 21.96 -25.65 -4.62
CA PRO A 55 21.63 -24.37 -4.02
C PRO A 55 22.50 -23.25 -4.57
N GLU A 56 23.79 -23.47 -4.86
CA GLU A 56 24.66 -22.41 -5.39
C GLU A 56 24.26 -21.96 -6.79
N ILE A 57 23.81 -22.88 -7.64
CA ILE A 57 23.27 -22.56 -8.97
C ILE A 57 21.96 -21.78 -8.82
N ILE A 58 21.08 -22.20 -7.90
CA ILE A 58 19.83 -21.45 -7.64
C ILE A 58 20.15 -20.09 -7.01
N TYR A 59 21.07 -19.97 -6.06
CA TYR A 59 21.40 -18.70 -5.40
C TYR A 59 22.07 -17.72 -6.37
N ALA A 60 22.84 -18.21 -7.34
CA ALA A 60 23.36 -17.40 -8.45
C ALA A 60 22.25 -17.04 -9.47
N ALA A 61 21.22 -17.88 -9.60
CA ALA A 61 20.08 -17.69 -10.50
C ALA A 61 18.86 -16.98 -9.87
N ILE A 62 18.76 -16.91 -8.53
CA ILE A 62 17.94 -15.92 -7.82
C ILE A 62 18.55 -14.63 -8.32
N PRO A 63 17.82 -13.83 -9.11
CA PRO A 63 18.41 -12.63 -9.66
C PRO A 63 18.93 -11.82 -8.47
N ARG A 64 20.26 -11.71 -8.34
CA ARG A 64 20.84 -10.50 -7.77
C ARG A 64 20.32 -9.45 -8.71
N LEU A 65 19.21 -8.84 -8.31
CA LEU A 65 18.41 -8.01 -9.19
C LEU A 65 19.36 -7.09 -9.94
N PRO A 66 19.30 -7.06 -11.29
CA PRO A 66 20.16 -6.17 -12.05
C PRO A 66 20.03 -4.77 -11.44
N PRO A 67 21.12 -4.00 -11.32
CA PRO A 67 21.12 -2.70 -10.63
C PRO A 67 20.10 -1.68 -11.20
N GLN A 68 19.46 -1.99 -12.32
CA GLN A 68 18.46 -1.18 -13.00
C GLN A 68 17.00 -1.62 -12.75
N ASP A 69 16.74 -2.75 -12.08
CA ASP A 69 15.38 -3.22 -11.76
C ASP A 69 15.13 -3.13 -10.25
N PRO A 70 14.25 -2.23 -9.76
CA PRO A 70 14.13 -1.97 -8.33
C PRO A 70 13.78 -3.25 -7.56
N ASP A 71 14.62 -3.62 -6.60
CA ASP A 71 14.36 -4.74 -5.67
C ASP A 71 13.00 -4.57 -4.99
N ALA A 72 12.36 -5.67 -4.58
CA ALA A 72 11.09 -5.70 -3.89
C ALA A 72 11.05 -4.72 -2.71
N ILE A 73 12.15 -4.54 -1.99
CA ILE A 73 12.25 -3.57 -0.90
C ILE A 73 12.14 -2.12 -1.39
N ASN A 74 12.77 -1.77 -2.51
CA ASN A 74 12.70 -0.45 -3.12
C ASN A 74 11.31 -0.19 -3.69
N LEU A 75 10.68 -1.19 -4.31
CA LEU A 75 9.29 -1.10 -4.76
C LEU A 75 8.32 -0.83 -3.60
N ILE A 76 8.47 -1.51 -2.47
CA ILE A 76 7.64 -1.26 -1.29
C ILE A 76 7.93 0.12 -0.68
N LYS A 77 9.19 0.55 -0.61
CA LYS A 77 9.55 1.91 -0.13
C LYS A 77 8.94 3.00 -1.00
N LEU A 78 9.04 2.87 -2.33
CA LEU A 78 8.38 3.77 -3.27
C LEU A 78 6.86 3.73 -3.12
N ALA A 79 6.28 2.54 -2.93
CA ALA A 79 4.85 2.39 -2.68
C ALA A 79 4.44 3.11 -1.38
N CYS A 80 5.20 3.00 -0.29
CA CYS A 80 4.96 3.76 0.95
C CYS A 80 4.99 5.27 0.70
N TYR A 81 5.99 5.76 -0.03
CA TYR A 81 6.11 7.19 -0.35
C TYR A 81 4.92 7.70 -1.16
N GLU A 82 4.56 6.99 -2.23
CA GLU A 82 3.39 7.31 -3.06
C GLU A 82 2.09 7.26 -2.26
N TYR A 83 1.99 6.26 -1.38
CA TYR A 83 0.86 6.06 -0.49
C TYR A 83 0.66 7.23 0.47
N ASP A 84 1.73 7.64 1.16
CA ASP A 84 1.71 8.77 2.08
C ASP A 84 1.33 10.08 1.37
N ARG A 85 1.78 10.27 0.12
CA ARG A 85 1.43 11.44 -0.69
C ARG A 85 -0.07 11.57 -0.94
N PHE A 86 -0.73 10.55 -1.50
CA PHE A 86 -2.17 10.68 -1.80
C PHE A 86 -3.05 10.57 -0.54
N ARG A 87 -2.57 9.90 0.52
CA ARG A 87 -3.24 9.92 1.84
C ARG A 87 -3.23 11.33 2.43
N ALA A 88 -2.12 12.06 2.34
CA ALA A 88 -2.03 13.44 2.79
C ALA A 88 -2.96 14.36 2.00
N GLU A 89 -3.04 14.18 0.68
CA GLU A 89 -3.98 14.91 -0.19
C GLU A 89 -5.45 14.64 0.21
N HIS A 90 -5.81 13.37 0.43
CA HIS A 90 -7.15 12.99 0.91
C HIS A 90 -7.48 13.62 2.27
N ALA A 91 -6.55 13.56 3.22
CA ALA A 91 -6.73 14.17 4.54
C ALA A 91 -6.88 15.70 4.47
N MET A 92 -6.11 16.36 3.59
CA MET A 92 -6.22 17.79 3.38
C MET A 92 -7.58 18.17 2.77
N ALA A 93 -8.03 17.45 1.74
CA ALA A 93 -9.35 17.66 1.15
C ALA A 93 -10.47 17.47 2.18
N GLY A 94 -10.34 16.46 3.05
CA GLY A 94 -11.26 16.25 4.17
C GLY A 94 -11.33 17.45 5.11
N ARG A 95 -10.17 17.95 5.58
CA ARG A 95 -10.09 19.13 6.45
C ARG A 95 -10.67 20.38 5.80
N MET A 96 -10.36 20.62 4.53
CA MET A 96 -10.92 21.75 3.78
C MET A 96 -12.44 21.68 3.70
N PHE A 97 -12.99 20.47 3.51
CA PHE A 97 -14.43 20.29 3.47
C PHE A 97 -15.11 20.50 4.83
N VAL A 98 -14.48 20.06 5.93
CA VAL A 98 -14.94 20.37 7.31
C VAL A 98 -15.03 21.88 7.53
N LEU A 99 -13.98 22.62 7.18
CA LEU A 99 -13.96 24.09 7.30
C LEU A 99 -15.06 24.74 6.46
N TYR A 100 -15.26 24.25 5.23
CA TYR A 100 -16.33 24.72 4.36
C TYR A 100 -17.73 24.51 4.98
N GLY A 101 -18.00 23.32 5.53
CA GLY A 101 -19.28 23.02 6.18
C GLY A 101 -19.57 23.92 7.38
N MET A 102 -18.55 24.20 8.21
CA MET A 102 -18.65 25.13 9.32
C MET A 102 -18.98 26.56 8.84
N CYS A 103 -18.32 27.02 7.77
CA CYS A 103 -18.54 28.37 7.25
C CYS A 103 -19.91 28.57 6.61
N LEU A 104 -20.51 27.50 6.07
CA LEU A 104 -21.88 27.52 5.56
C LEU A 104 -22.94 27.38 6.65
N GLY A 105 -22.55 27.14 7.92
CA GLY A 105 -23.49 26.88 8.99
C GLY A 105 -24.36 25.66 8.71
N ILE A 106 -23.78 24.60 8.13
CA ILE A 106 -24.50 23.33 7.92
C ILE A 106 -25.01 22.86 9.30
N PRO A 107 -26.33 22.65 9.47
CA PRO A 107 -26.88 22.29 10.76
C PRO A 107 -26.28 20.98 11.28
N ASP A 108 -26.00 20.95 12.59
CA ASP A 108 -25.67 19.72 13.29
C ASP A 108 -26.77 18.67 13.04
N GLY A 109 -26.36 17.51 12.54
CA GLY A 109 -27.28 16.43 12.19
C GLY A 109 -27.83 16.45 10.76
N ASP A 110 -27.35 17.30 9.85
CA ASP A 110 -27.69 17.18 8.42
C ASP A 110 -27.34 15.75 7.92
N PRO A 111 -28.32 14.96 7.44
CA PRO A 111 -28.07 13.57 7.03
C PRO A 111 -27.01 13.41 5.94
N ARG A 112 -26.85 14.43 5.08
CA ARG A 112 -25.86 14.41 3.99
C ARG A 112 -24.46 14.69 4.54
N TRP A 113 -24.36 15.54 5.56
CA TRP A 113 -23.11 15.76 6.30
C TRP A 113 -22.67 14.47 7.00
N GLN A 114 -23.57 13.82 7.74
CA GLN A 114 -23.28 12.54 8.41
C GLN A 114 -22.89 11.44 7.41
N THR A 115 -23.54 11.40 6.25
CA THR A 115 -23.18 10.47 5.17
C THR A 115 -21.75 10.71 4.67
N TRP A 116 -21.39 11.98 4.45
CA TRP A 116 -20.03 12.34 4.08
C TRP A 116 -19.01 11.94 5.15
N GLU A 117 -19.27 12.25 6.44
CA GLU A 117 -18.38 11.91 7.56
C GLU A 117 -18.16 10.39 7.67
N CYS A 118 -19.23 9.60 7.54
CA CYS A 118 -19.15 8.14 7.56
C CYS A 118 -18.25 7.59 6.45
N HIS A 119 -18.39 8.12 5.23
CA HIS A 119 -17.54 7.72 4.11
C HIS A 119 -16.10 8.23 4.28
N HIS A 120 -15.90 9.42 4.86
CA HIS A 120 -14.59 9.97 5.22
C HIS A 120 -13.87 9.06 6.21
N ALA A 121 -14.49 8.74 7.33
CA ALA A 121 -13.95 7.82 8.34
C ALA A 121 -13.64 6.44 7.76
N THR A 122 -14.49 5.93 6.87
CA THR A 122 -14.24 4.63 6.20
C THR A 122 -13.01 4.68 5.30
N ALA A 123 -12.82 5.76 4.52
CA ALA A 123 -11.62 5.91 3.70
C ALA A 123 -10.36 6.03 4.56
N VAL A 124 -10.40 6.82 5.64
CA VAL A 124 -9.27 6.97 6.58
C VAL A 124 -8.91 5.62 7.21
N ARG A 125 -9.90 4.85 7.70
CA ARG A 125 -9.65 3.53 8.25
C ARG A 125 -9.00 2.58 7.23
N ASN A 126 -9.55 2.50 6.02
CA ASN A 126 -8.96 1.69 4.96
C ASN A 126 -7.54 2.18 4.64
N ALA A 127 -7.32 3.48 4.72
CA ALA A 127 -6.02 4.06 4.45
C ALA A 127 -4.96 3.65 5.48
N ASP A 128 -5.32 3.69 6.76
CA ASP A 128 -4.43 3.32 7.85
C ASP A 128 -4.08 1.82 7.81
N VAL A 129 -5.06 0.95 7.49
CA VAL A 129 -4.80 -0.49 7.30
C VAL A 129 -3.87 -0.73 6.11
N ALA A 130 -4.02 0.02 5.01
CA ALA A 130 -3.11 -0.10 3.87
C ALA A 130 -1.67 0.28 4.24
N LEU A 131 -1.48 1.39 4.96
CA LEU A 131 -0.16 1.84 5.42
C LEU A 131 0.48 0.83 6.38
N LEU A 132 -0.29 0.29 7.31
CA LEU A 132 0.18 -0.75 8.24
C LEU A 132 0.63 -2.00 7.48
N GLY A 133 -0.12 -2.42 6.47
CA GLY A 133 0.22 -3.54 5.59
C GLY A 133 1.55 -3.33 4.87
N LEU A 134 1.77 -2.14 4.31
CA LEU A 134 3.03 -1.78 3.61
C LEU A 134 4.22 -1.74 4.57
N ARG A 135 4.08 -1.08 5.73
CA ARG A 135 5.14 -0.99 6.74
C ARG A 135 5.52 -2.36 7.28
N SER A 136 4.53 -3.20 7.54
CA SER A 136 4.74 -4.59 7.95
C SER A 136 5.46 -5.37 6.85
N ALA A 137 5.07 -5.22 5.58
CA ALA A 137 5.74 -5.88 4.47
C ALA A 137 7.20 -5.43 4.31
N ALA A 138 7.48 -4.14 4.46
CA ALA A 138 8.84 -3.60 4.42
C ALA A 138 9.72 -4.17 5.54
N ALA A 139 9.20 -4.22 6.78
CA ALA A 139 9.93 -4.81 7.91
C ALA A 139 10.20 -6.31 7.70
N ARG A 140 9.21 -7.06 7.16
CA ARG A 140 9.37 -8.49 6.85
C ARG A 140 10.37 -8.73 5.72
N LEU A 141 10.43 -7.83 4.74
CA LEU A 141 11.45 -7.86 3.69
C LEU A 141 12.85 -7.58 4.23
N GLN A 142 13.01 -6.68 5.20
CA GLN A 142 14.30 -6.47 5.83
C GLN A 142 14.75 -7.73 6.58
N ALA A 143 13.86 -8.28 7.42
CA ALA A 143 14.14 -9.52 8.14
C ALA A 143 14.42 -10.72 7.20
N LEU A 144 13.79 -10.73 6.02
CA LEU A 144 14.06 -11.73 4.98
C LEU A 144 15.52 -11.68 4.51
N LEU A 145 16.03 -10.48 4.23
CA LEU A 145 17.42 -10.28 3.80
C LEU A 145 18.38 -10.73 4.90
N ASP A 146 18.14 -10.32 6.15
CA ASP A 146 18.95 -10.71 7.30
C ASP A 146 18.95 -12.24 7.51
N ALA A 147 17.81 -12.90 7.30
CA ALA A 147 17.69 -14.36 7.36
C ALA A 147 18.52 -15.06 6.27
N TYR A 148 18.59 -14.48 5.07
CA TYR A 148 19.44 -15.02 4.00
C TYR A 148 20.92 -14.83 4.27
N ASP A 149 21.33 -13.63 4.69
CA ASP A 149 22.72 -13.36 5.05
C ASP A 149 23.18 -14.34 6.14
N THR A 150 22.31 -14.58 7.12
CA THR A 150 22.52 -15.59 8.16
C THR A 150 22.59 -17.01 7.59
N ALA A 151 21.67 -17.39 6.69
CA ALA A 151 21.69 -18.71 6.04
C ALA A 151 23.00 -18.97 5.27
N MET A 152 23.54 -17.94 4.62
CA MET A 152 24.77 -18.00 3.82
C MET A 152 26.04 -18.12 4.67
N SER A 153 25.97 -17.84 5.99
CA SER A 153 27.08 -18.05 6.92
C SER A 153 27.29 -19.53 7.29
N PHE A 154 26.34 -20.41 6.98
CA PHE A 154 26.38 -21.83 7.31
C PHE A 154 26.78 -22.72 6.12
N PRO A 155 27.43 -23.88 6.35
CA PRO A 155 27.75 -24.83 5.29
C PRO A 155 26.52 -25.27 4.49
N SER A 156 26.73 -25.52 3.19
CA SER A 156 25.73 -26.10 2.29
C SER A 156 25.15 -27.39 2.87
N GLY A 157 23.82 -27.52 2.82
CA GLY A 157 23.09 -28.68 3.34
C GLY A 157 22.99 -28.78 4.87
N SER A 158 23.64 -27.89 5.63
CA SER A 158 23.55 -27.94 7.09
C SER A 158 22.11 -27.70 7.58
N PRO A 159 21.68 -28.35 8.69
CA PRO A 159 20.35 -28.12 9.27
C PRO A 159 20.07 -26.66 9.60
N ALA A 160 21.10 -25.93 10.06
CA ALA A 160 21.00 -24.50 10.36
C ALA A 160 20.70 -23.66 9.11
N ARG A 161 21.41 -23.90 7.99
CA ARG A 161 21.12 -23.23 6.71
C ARG A 161 19.68 -23.48 6.26
N ILE A 162 19.23 -24.74 6.31
CA ILE A 162 17.86 -25.12 5.92
C ILE A 162 16.81 -24.41 6.81
N ALA A 163 17.06 -24.31 8.12
CA ALA A 163 16.16 -23.62 9.04
C ALA A 163 16.00 -22.14 8.70
N TRP A 164 17.10 -21.43 8.44
CA TRP A 164 17.06 -20.02 8.04
C TRP A 164 16.39 -19.79 6.68
N ILE A 165 16.55 -20.71 5.71
CA ILE A 165 15.83 -20.65 4.43
C ILE A 165 14.31 -20.84 4.63
N LYS A 166 13.90 -21.72 5.55
CA LYS A 166 12.47 -21.87 5.89
C LYS A 166 11.91 -20.61 6.55
N GLU A 167 12.68 -19.96 7.41
CA GLU A 167 12.31 -18.69 8.02
C GLU A 167 12.18 -17.58 6.96
N ALA A 168 13.16 -17.45 6.06
CA ALA A 168 13.09 -16.56 4.90
C ALA A 168 11.81 -16.81 4.07
N GLN A 169 11.44 -18.07 3.84
CA GLN A 169 10.19 -18.39 3.14
C GLN A 169 8.95 -17.92 3.92
N SER A 170 8.92 -18.09 5.24
CA SER A 170 7.84 -17.60 6.12
C SER A 170 7.71 -16.06 6.08
N LEU A 171 8.84 -15.37 6.17
CA LEU A 171 8.94 -13.91 6.09
C LEU A 171 8.46 -13.40 4.72
N THR A 172 8.82 -14.09 3.64
CA THR A 172 8.36 -13.74 2.28
C THR A 172 6.84 -13.87 2.14
N ARG A 173 6.23 -14.94 2.68
CA ARG A 173 4.76 -15.10 2.69
C ARG A 173 4.09 -13.97 3.48
N SER A 174 4.66 -13.62 4.63
CA SER A 174 4.16 -12.53 5.47
C SER A 174 4.25 -11.18 4.77
N ALA A 175 5.36 -10.91 4.08
CA ALA A 175 5.51 -9.71 3.26
C ALA A 175 4.46 -9.68 2.14
N LEU A 176 4.27 -10.79 1.41
CA LEU A 176 3.29 -10.91 0.34
C LEU A 176 1.86 -10.61 0.83
N HIS A 177 1.50 -11.13 2.01
CA HIS A 177 0.22 -10.85 2.65
C HIS A 177 0.06 -9.35 2.95
N GLY A 178 1.10 -8.69 3.46
CA GLY A 178 1.09 -7.25 3.74
C GLY A 178 0.86 -6.39 2.49
N VAL A 179 1.61 -6.63 1.40
CA VAL A 179 1.42 -5.87 0.14
C VAL A 179 0.08 -6.16 -0.51
N THR A 180 -0.40 -7.40 -0.47
CA THR A 180 -1.73 -7.75 -1.00
C THR A 180 -2.84 -7.05 -0.22
N THR A 181 -2.75 -7.06 1.11
CA THR A 181 -3.69 -6.34 1.99
C THR A 181 -3.69 -4.86 1.68
N ALA A 182 -2.52 -4.24 1.51
CA ALA A 182 -2.42 -2.84 1.13
C ALA A 182 -3.15 -2.54 -0.19
N ALA A 183 -2.92 -3.32 -1.24
CA ALA A 183 -3.61 -3.14 -2.53
C ALA A 183 -5.13 -3.23 -2.39
N VAL A 184 -5.65 -4.20 -1.63
CA VAL A 184 -7.09 -4.35 -1.39
C VAL A 184 -7.64 -3.14 -0.65
N MET A 185 -6.97 -2.72 0.42
CA MET A 185 -7.41 -1.61 1.26
C MET A 185 -7.38 -0.27 0.53
N VAL A 186 -6.41 -0.04 -0.37
CA VAL A 186 -6.42 1.14 -1.25
C VAL A 186 -7.62 1.13 -2.18
N ARG A 187 -7.99 -0.01 -2.77
CA ARG A 187 -9.21 -0.08 -3.61
C ARG A 187 -10.47 0.21 -2.80
N LEU A 188 -10.55 -0.28 -1.55
CA LEU A 188 -11.66 0.01 -0.65
C LEU A 188 -11.68 1.48 -0.22
N MET A 189 -10.52 2.08 0.00
CA MET A 189 -10.37 3.52 0.22
C MET A 189 -10.90 4.30 -1.00
N CYS A 190 -10.48 3.99 -2.23
CA CYS A 190 -10.97 4.65 -3.44
C CYS A 190 -12.50 4.59 -3.57
N ARG A 191 -13.12 3.44 -3.27
CA ARG A 191 -14.58 3.29 -3.26
C ARG A 191 -15.25 4.19 -2.21
N ALA A 192 -14.66 4.30 -1.02
CA ALA A 192 -15.17 5.19 0.03
C ALA A 192 -14.98 6.66 -0.35
N VAL A 193 -13.87 7.02 -0.99
CA VAL A 193 -13.60 8.37 -1.51
C VAL A 193 -14.57 8.73 -2.64
N LEU A 194 -14.95 7.79 -3.50
CA LEU A 194 -15.98 8.01 -4.51
C LEU A 194 -17.33 8.37 -3.86
N ARG A 195 -17.71 7.66 -2.79
CA ARG A 195 -18.93 7.96 -2.04
C ARG A 195 -18.85 9.33 -1.32
N GLN A 196 -17.67 9.68 -0.78
CA GLN A 196 -17.43 11.04 -0.26
C GLN A 196 -17.60 12.09 -1.34
N TYR A 197 -17.00 11.89 -2.52
CA TYR A 197 -17.09 12.82 -3.64
C TYR A 197 -18.53 13.06 -4.07
N ILE A 198 -19.34 12.01 -4.17
CA ILE A 198 -20.76 12.12 -4.49
C ILE A 198 -21.50 12.94 -3.41
N ALA A 199 -21.24 12.66 -2.13
CA ALA A 199 -21.84 13.41 -1.03
C ALA A 199 -21.42 14.89 -1.04
N VAL A 200 -20.15 15.19 -1.32
CA VAL A 200 -19.63 16.55 -1.52
C VAL A 200 -20.41 17.24 -2.65
N CYS A 201 -20.57 16.62 -3.81
CA CYS A 201 -21.33 17.19 -4.93
C CYS A 201 -22.79 17.48 -4.56
N MET A 202 -23.45 16.61 -3.78
CA MET A 202 -24.82 16.81 -3.31
C MET A 202 -24.93 17.96 -2.28
N LEU A 203 -23.90 18.18 -1.48
CA LEU A 203 -23.85 19.27 -0.50
C LEU A 203 -23.55 20.62 -1.18
N LEU A 204 -22.71 20.62 -2.22
CA LEU A 204 -22.29 21.80 -2.98
C LEU A 204 -23.25 22.22 -4.09
N GLY A 205 -24.16 21.35 -4.53
CA GLY A 205 -25.18 21.66 -5.54
C GLY A 205 -26.36 22.48 -5.00
N ARG A 206 -26.21 23.10 -3.83
CA ARG A 206 -27.12 24.09 -3.24
C ARG A 206 -26.63 25.50 -3.55
#